data_AF-A0A1I6UHE3-F1
#
_entry.id   AF-A0A1I6UHE3-F1
#
_cell.length_a   1.000
_cell.length_b   1.000
_cell.length_c   1.000
_cell.angle_alpha   90.00
_cell.angle_beta   90.00
_cell.angle_gamma   90.00
#
_symmetry.space_group_name_H-M   'P 1'
#
loop_
_entity.id
_entity.type
_entity.pdbx_description
1 polymer ?
#
loop_
_entity_poly.entity_id
_entity_poly.type
_entity_poly.pdbx_seq_one_letter_code
_entity_poly.pdbx_strand_id
1 'polypeptide(L)'
;MPTEDSRPNLVTIVGRGVPANYEISVDGTIEMIDGNPLEEATVVSSQTAEGAIETGVRRFRFSGQMANVRLVDWNGVPAPESPHTPRVHVDYGVSTRGDDG
;
A
#
# COMPACT_ATOMS: atom_id res chain seq x y z
N MET A 1 21.20 5.48 18.03
CA MET A 1 19.80 5.02 17.96
C MET A 1 19.44 5.01 16.49
N PRO A 2 19.15 3.88 15.83
CA PRO A 2 18.60 3.92 14.48
C PRO A 2 17.18 4.46 14.60
N THR A 3 16.96 5.59 13.92
CA THR A 3 15.72 6.35 13.85
C THR A 3 14.60 5.46 13.30
N GLU A 4 13.41 5.53 13.90
CA GLU A 4 12.17 4.91 13.43
C GLU A 4 11.68 5.46 12.06
N ASP A 5 12.57 6.13 11.33
CA ASP A 5 12.36 6.91 10.11
C ASP A 5 12.82 6.18 8.83
N SER A 6 13.46 5.01 8.93
CA SER A 6 13.88 4.25 7.74
C SER A 6 12.78 3.34 7.18
N ARG A 7 11.61 3.91 6.85
CA ARG A 7 10.66 3.30 5.91
C ARG A 7 10.79 3.98 4.54
N PRO A 8 11.93 3.81 3.83
CA PRO A 8 12.17 4.49 2.58
C PRO A 8 11.37 3.89 1.43
N ASN A 9 10.47 2.93 1.68
CA ASN A 9 9.70 2.29 0.63
C ASN A 9 8.26 2.76 0.71
N LEU A 10 7.69 3.03 -0.46
CA LEU A 10 6.34 3.54 -0.62
C LEU A 10 5.56 2.59 -1.50
N VAL A 11 4.36 2.22 -1.05
CA VAL A 11 3.39 1.56 -1.89
C VAL A 11 2.19 2.46 -2.12
N THR A 12 1.86 2.62 -3.40
CA THR A 12 0.76 3.44 -3.87
C THR A 12 -0.26 2.56 -4.55
N ILE A 13 -1.50 2.61 -4.07
CA ILE A 13 -2.62 1.86 -4.62
C ILE A 13 -3.56 2.86 -5.28
N VAL A 14 -3.90 2.63 -6.54
CA VAL A 14 -4.74 3.53 -7.35
C VAL A 14 -6.02 2.82 -7.73
N GLY A 15 -7.14 3.37 -7.26
CA GLY A 15 -8.47 2.89 -7.58
C GLY A 15 -8.80 3.10 -9.06
N ARG A 16 -9.63 2.21 -9.61
CA ARG A 16 -10.01 2.21 -11.03
C ARG A 16 -11.40 2.79 -11.30
N GLY A 17 -12.11 3.22 -10.25
CA GLY A 17 -13.51 3.66 -10.29
C GLY A 17 -14.52 2.54 -10.02
N VAL A 18 -14.04 1.37 -9.60
CA VAL A 18 -14.84 0.21 -9.20
C VAL A 18 -14.34 -0.29 -7.85
N PRO A 19 -15.24 -0.70 -6.94
CA PRO A 19 -14.84 -1.22 -5.65
C PRO A 19 -13.96 -2.45 -5.81
N ALA A 20 -12.81 -2.43 -5.16
CA ALA A 20 -11.89 -3.53 -5.19
C ALA A 20 -11.13 -3.63 -3.88
N ASN A 21 -10.79 -4.86 -3.52
CA ASN A 21 -10.05 -5.17 -2.31
C ASN A 21 -8.57 -5.30 -2.63
N TYR A 22 -7.75 -4.87 -1.69
CA TYR A 22 -6.31 -5.04 -1.75
C TYR A 22 -5.81 -5.58 -0.41
N GLU A 23 -4.76 -6.37 -0.49
CA GLU A 23 -4.02 -6.91 0.65
C GLU A 23 -2.54 -6.85 0.30
N ILE A 24 -1.76 -6.29 1.21
CA ILE A 24 -0.32 -6.11 1.07
C ILE A 24 0.34 -6.64 2.33
N SER A 25 1.35 -7.47 2.17
CA SER A 25 2.19 -7.97 3.25
C SER A 25 3.65 -7.61 2.98
N VAL A 26 4.34 -7.19 4.03
CA VAL A 26 5.76 -6.83 4.01
C VAL A 26 6.52 -7.63 5.04
N ASP A 27 7.82 -7.81 4.82
CA ASP A 27 8.70 -8.47 5.79
C ASP A 27 8.98 -7.57 7.00
N GLY A 28 9.06 -6.25 6.78
CA GLY A 28 9.25 -5.26 7.84
C GLY A 28 7.94 -4.78 8.44
N THR A 29 7.82 -3.45 8.59
CA THR A 29 6.62 -2.79 9.11
C THR A 29 5.94 -1.94 8.05
N ILE A 30 4.61 -1.84 8.08
CA ILE A 30 3.80 -1.03 7.15
C ILE A 30 2.89 -0.04 7.90
N GLU A 31 2.69 1.14 7.32
CA GLU A 31 1.82 2.18 7.88
C GLU A 31 1.23 3.07 6.77
N MET A 32 0.01 3.56 6.97
CA MET A 32 -0.63 4.50 6.05
C MET A 32 -0.02 5.91 6.21
N ILE A 33 0.26 6.58 5.09
CA ILE A 33 0.81 7.95 5.07
C ILE A 33 -0.29 8.99 4.92
N ASP A 34 -1.28 8.69 4.07
CA ASP A 34 -2.28 9.65 3.61
C ASP A 34 -3.68 9.08 3.88
N GLY A 35 -4.37 9.68 4.85
CA GLY A 35 -5.73 9.32 5.25
C GLY A 35 -5.86 8.68 6.62
N ASN A 36 -7.11 8.49 7.02
CA ASN A 36 -7.49 7.84 8.26
C ASN A 36 -7.95 6.41 7.92
N PRO A 37 -7.27 5.35 8.40
CA PRO A 37 -7.62 3.96 8.07
C PRO A 37 -9.07 3.63 8.40
N LEU A 38 -9.61 4.22 9.48
CA LEU A 38 -11.00 4.04 9.90
C LEU A 38 -12.01 4.64 8.91
N GLU A 39 -11.72 5.81 8.35
CA GLU A 39 -12.61 6.46 7.37
C GLU A 39 -12.55 5.74 6.01
N GLU A 40 -11.37 5.25 5.67
CA GLU A 40 -11.08 4.62 4.39
C GLU A 40 -11.29 3.10 4.40
N ALA A 41 -11.98 2.58 5.42
CA ALA A 41 -12.25 1.15 5.65
C ALA A 41 -11.01 0.26 5.40
N THR A 42 -9.85 0.73 5.87
CA THR A 42 -8.54 0.11 5.67
C THR A 42 -8.02 -0.35 7.01
N VAL A 43 -7.62 -1.61 7.11
CA VAL A 43 -7.00 -2.19 8.28
C VAL A 43 -5.50 -2.28 8.04
N VAL A 44 -4.73 -1.53 8.84
CA VAL A 44 -3.28 -1.58 8.81
C VAL A 44 -2.78 -2.23 10.10
N SER A 45 -2.22 -3.42 9.95
CA SER A 45 -1.50 -4.17 10.97
C SER A 45 0.00 -3.88 10.87
N SER A 46 0.78 -4.39 11.83
CA SER A 46 2.24 -4.14 11.88
C SER A 46 2.96 -4.48 10.57
N GLN A 47 2.56 -5.54 9.86
CA GLN A 47 3.24 -6.04 8.65
C GLN A 47 2.29 -6.23 7.45
N THR A 48 0.99 -5.98 7.64
CA THR A 48 -0.05 -6.22 6.63
C THR A 48 -0.96 -5.01 6.53
N ALA A 49 -1.28 -4.57 5.32
CA ALA A 49 -2.28 -3.55 5.06
C ALA A 49 -3.33 -4.12 4.10
N GLU A 50 -4.57 -4.15 4.54
CA GLU A 50 -5.70 -4.62 3.75
C GLU A 50 -6.82 -3.58 3.76
N GLY A 51 -7.56 -3.48 2.67
CA GLY A 51 -8.65 -2.53 2.59
C GLY A 51 -9.42 -2.60 1.29
N ALA A 52 -10.38 -1.69 1.16
CA ALA A 52 -11.11 -1.48 -0.07
C ALA A 52 -10.76 -0.12 -0.69
N ILE A 53 -10.70 -0.06 -2.00
CA ILE A 53 -10.52 1.17 -2.77
C ILE A 53 -11.43 1.13 -3.99
N GLU A 54 -12.23 2.18 -4.17
CA GLU A 54 -13.05 2.33 -5.37
C GLU A 54 -12.40 3.35 -6.31
N THR A 55 -12.18 4.55 -5.79
CA THR A 55 -11.56 5.69 -6.46
C THR A 55 -10.50 6.31 -5.56
N GLY A 56 -9.63 7.14 -6.14
CA GLY A 56 -8.57 7.82 -5.42
C GLY A 56 -7.28 7.01 -5.32
N VAL A 57 -6.44 7.42 -4.38
CA VAL A 57 -5.09 6.88 -4.18
C VAL A 57 -4.86 6.62 -2.70
N ARG A 58 -4.31 5.45 -2.37
CA ARG A 58 -3.85 5.10 -1.02
C ARG A 58 -2.34 4.96 -1.01
N ARG A 59 -1.69 5.52 -0.01
CA ARG A 59 -0.23 5.50 0.12
C ARG A 59 0.17 4.93 1.46
N PHE A 60 1.06 3.95 1.45
CA PHE A 60 1.61 3.32 2.64
C PHE A 60 3.12 3.33 2.60
N ARG A 61 3.75 3.68 3.72
CA ARG A 61 5.19 3.56 3.93
C ARG A 61 5.48 2.22 4.55
N PHE A 62 6.51 1.55 4.07
CA PHE A 62 6.95 0.29 4.64
C PHE A 62 8.47 0.19 4.73
N SER A 63 8.93 -0.70 5.61
CA SER A 63 10.33 -1.12 5.73
C SER A 63 10.49 -2.57 5.27
N GLY A 64 11.71 -2.94 4.90
CA GLY A 64 12.00 -4.28 4.39
C GLY A 64 11.53 -4.49 2.96
N GLN A 65 11.17 -5.73 2.61
CA GLN A 65 10.75 -6.12 1.27
C GLN A 65 9.26 -6.44 1.20
N MET A 66 8.64 -6.27 0.04
CA MET A 66 7.29 -6.78 -0.22
C MET A 66 7.30 -8.30 -0.16
N ALA A 67 6.48 -8.86 0.72
CA ALA A 67 6.32 -10.30 0.88
C ALA A 67 5.19 -10.83 -0.01
N ASN A 68 4.05 -10.14 -0.05
CA ASN A 68 2.88 -10.54 -0.85
C ASN A 68 2.05 -9.32 -1.25
N VAL A 69 1.48 -9.35 -2.45
CA VAL A 69 0.50 -8.35 -2.90
C VAL A 69 -0.64 -9.06 -3.60
N ARG A 70 -1.84 -8.91 -3.06
CA ARG A 70 -3.07 -9.51 -3.59
C ARG A 70 -4.09 -8.42 -3.86
N LEU A 71 -4.56 -8.36 -5.10
CA LEU A 71 -5.53 -7.37 -5.58
C LEU A 71 -6.71 -8.13 -6.15
N VAL A 72 -7.93 -7.80 -5.72
CA VAL A 72 -9.15 -8.52 -6.08
C VAL A 72 -10.24 -7.51 -6.44
N ASP A 73 -10.87 -7.71 -7.59
CA ASP A 73 -12.01 -6.90 -8.03
C ASP A 73 -13.29 -7.20 -7.21
N TRP A 74 -14.33 -6.35 -7.32
CA TRP A 74 -15.65 -6.59 -6.71
C TRP A 74 -16.24 -7.97 -7.04
N ASN A 75 -15.91 -8.53 -8.22
CA ASN A 75 -16.38 -9.85 -8.63
C ASN A 75 -15.54 -11.01 -8.05
N GLY A 76 -14.58 -10.74 -7.17
CA GLY A 76 -13.71 -11.75 -6.57
C GLY A 76 -12.57 -12.23 -7.48
N VAL A 77 -12.35 -11.58 -8.63
CA VAL A 77 -11.33 -11.95 -9.61
C VAL A 77 -10.01 -11.25 -9.29
N PRO A 78 -8.90 -11.98 -9.10
CA PRO A 78 -7.62 -11.38 -8.74
C PRO A 78 -6.89 -10.78 -9.96
N ALA A 79 -5.94 -9.88 -9.70
CA ALA A 79 -5.01 -9.39 -10.71
C ALA A 79 -4.00 -10.50 -11.09
N PRO A 80 -3.56 -10.59 -12.36
CA PRO A 80 -3.86 -9.68 -13.48
C PRO A 80 -5.08 -10.10 -14.31
N GLU A 81 -5.87 -11.08 -13.88
CA GLU A 81 -6.98 -11.65 -14.66
C GLU A 81 -8.11 -10.66 -14.92
N SER A 82 -8.31 -9.69 -14.00
CA SER A 82 -9.28 -8.62 -14.13
C SER A 82 -8.64 -7.26 -14.42
N PRO A 83 -9.05 -6.52 -15.48
CA PRO A 83 -8.58 -5.15 -15.73
C PRO A 83 -9.17 -4.12 -14.75
N HIS A 84 -10.17 -4.53 -13.97
CA HIS A 84 -10.86 -3.72 -12.97
C HIS A 84 -10.15 -3.72 -11.60
N THR A 85 -9.17 -4.60 -11.39
CA THR A 85 -8.35 -4.57 -10.17
C THR A 85 -7.58 -3.25 -10.06
N PRO A 86 -7.37 -2.74 -8.85
CA PRO A 86 -6.62 -1.50 -8.64
C PRO A 86 -5.18 -1.70 -9.11
N ARG A 87 -4.47 -0.60 -9.35
CA ARG A 87 -3.05 -0.66 -9.67
C ARG A 87 -2.22 -0.43 -8.43
N VAL A 88 -1.26 -1.31 -8.19
CA VAL A 88 -0.25 -1.14 -7.15
C VAL A 88 1.04 -0.65 -7.80
N HIS A 89 1.68 0.32 -7.18
CA HIS A 89 3.00 0.79 -7.52
C HIS A 89 3.86 0.71 -6.27
N VAL A 90 4.96 -0.02 -6.34
CA VAL A 90 5.91 -0.17 -5.23
C VAL A 90 7.18 0.55 -5.61
N ASP A 91 7.53 1.56 -4.83
CA ASP A 91 8.75 2.34 -4.98
C ASP A 91 9.67 2.06 -3.81
N TYR A 92 10.89 1.62 -4.11
CA TYR A 92 11.91 1.27 -3.11
C TYR A 92 12.97 2.35 -3.07
N GLY A 93 13.35 2.78 -1.87
CA GLY A 93 14.38 3.80 -1.73
C GLY A 93 13.89 5.20 -2.11
N VAL A 94 12.59 5.51 -1.91
CA VAL A 94 12.13 6.89 -1.70
C VAL A 94 12.70 7.44 -0.40
N SER A 95 14.01 7.57 -0.33
CA SER A 95 14.62 8.49 0.62
C SER A 95 14.01 9.85 0.29
N THR A 96 13.24 10.42 1.21
CA THR A 96 13.17 11.88 1.28
C THR A 96 14.61 12.32 1.36
N ARG A 97 15.17 12.75 0.22
CA ARG A 97 16.55 13.18 0.09
C ARG A 97 16.67 14.42 0.96
N GLY A 98 16.94 14.21 2.24
CA GLY A 98 17.70 15.13 3.06
C GLY A 98 19.07 15.20 2.43
N ASP A 99 19.19 16.09 1.46
CA ASP A 99 20.45 16.66 1.01
C ASP A 99 21.00 17.43 2.23
N ASP A 100 21.69 16.72 3.12
CA ASP A 100 22.54 17.34 4.14
C ASP A 100 23.95 17.38 3.53
N GLY A 101 24.36 18.59 3.13
CA GLY A 101 25.67 18.92 2.60
C GLY A 101 26.15 20.25 3.17
#